data_AF-A0A2J6WGD8-F1
#
_entry.id   AF-A0A2J6WGD8-F1
#
_cell.length_a   1.000
_cell.length_b   1.000
_cell.length_c   1.000
_cell.angle_alpha   90.00
_cell.angle_beta   90.00
_cell.angle_gamma   90.00
#
_symmetry.space_group_name_H-M   'P 1'
#
loop_
_entity.id
_entity.type
_entity.pdbx_description
1 polymer ?
#
loop_
_entity_poly.entity_id
_entity_poly.type
_entity_poly.pdbx_seq_one_letter_code
_entity_poly.pdbx_strand_id
1 'polypeptide(L)'
;KDGYKISSVTITPSHVTVYGTSKKIKALESVETLPINISGVDASLKQKVGIKVGEIITDAKPNEVQIELKVVENIIVKNLNNLSFVLENLNPHFKVIRINPDRVDLSVRGRSDKLNSLDNLKLFVDLSKINRDGIYELPVKVAGIEGVDVVDITPSRIKIEVRR
;
A
#
# COMPACT_ATOMS: atom_id res chain seq x y z
N LYS A 1 11.19 -2.33 2.79
CA LYS A 1 10.88 -2.74 1.39
C LYS A 1 9.61 -2.01 0.96
N ASP A 2 9.45 -1.67 -0.33
CA ASP A 2 8.18 -1.11 -0.82
C ASP A 2 7.02 -2.07 -0.51
N GLY A 3 5.87 -1.54 -0.13
CA GLY A 3 4.74 -2.35 0.34
C GLY A 3 4.76 -2.66 1.83
N TYR A 4 5.81 -2.30 2.58
CA TYR A 4 5.95 -2.58 4.01
C TYR A 4 6.29 -1.33 4.80
N LYS A 5 5.92 -1.31 6.08
CA LYS A 5 6.25 -0.24 7.02
C LYS A 5 6.64 -0.80 8.38
N ILE A 6 7.46 -0.05 9.12
CA ILE A 6 7.76 -0.34 10.52
C ILE A 6 6.57 0.12 11.36
N SER A 7 5.96 -0.80 12.08
CA SER A 7 4.85 -0.50 13.00
C SER A 7 5.33 -0.15 14.41
N SER A 8 6.44 -0.73 14.86
CA SER A 8 7.02 -0.40 16.15
C SER A 8 8.51 -0.71 16.20
N VAL A 9 9.22 0.01 17.06
CA VAL A 9 10.60 -0.25 17.43
C VAL A 9 10.66 -0.39 18.95
N THR A 10 11.17 -1.51 19.43
CA THR A 10 11.36 -1.77 20.87
C THR A 10 12.83 -2.02 21.14
N ILE A 11 13.36 -1.44 22.23
CA ILE A 11 14.77 -1.58 22.61
C ILE A 11 14.83 -2.19 24.02
N THR A 12 15.72 -3.16 24.22
CA THR A 12 15.90 -3.85 25.50
C THR A 12 17.38 -4.11 25.79
N PRO A 13 17.93 -3.60 26.91
CA PRO A 13 17.29 -2.70 27.86
C PRO A 13 17.05 -1.30 27.28
N SER A 14 16.09 -0.56 27.83
CA SER A 14 15.81 0.84 27.44
C SER A 14 16.80 1.85 28.01
N HIS A 15 17.67 1.41 28.95
CA HIS A 15 18.68 2.23 29.60
C HIS A 15 19.99 1.45 29.68
N VAL A 16 21.10 2.20 29.59
CA VAL A 16 22.46 1.68 29.74
C VAL A 16 23.24 2.62 30.67
N THR A 17 24.24 2.07 31.35
CA THR A 17 25.19 2.86 32.13
C THR A 17 26.32 3.30 31.21
N VAL A 18 26.67 4.58 31.17
CA VAL A 18 27.75 5.13 30.32
C VAL A 18 28.88 5.73 31.15
N TYR A 19 30.10 5.64 30.64
CA TYR A 19 31.31 6.16 31.26
C TYR A 19 32.01 7.17 30.34
N GLY A 20 32.66 8.17 30.93
CA GLY A 20 33.21 9.31 30.21
C GLY A 20 33.54 10.47 31.15
N THR A 21 34.04 11.59 30.61
CA THR A 21 34.40 12.74 31.47
C THR A 21 33.16 13.45 32.00
N SER A 22 33.17 13.82 33.29
CA SER A 22 32.01 14.40 33.99
C SER A 22 31.39 15.60 33.25
N LYS A 23 32.24 16.48 32.69
CA LYS A 23 31.79 17.65 31.91
C LYS A 23 31.04 17.26 30.64
N LYS A 24 31.47 16.20 29.95
CA LYS A 24 30.89 15.72 28.70
C LYS A 24 29.62 14.90 28.92
N ILE A 25 29.57 14.05 29.95
CA ILE A 25 28.39 13.23 30.27
C ILE A 25 27.22 14.05 30.80
N LYS A 26 27.47 15.08 31.62
CA LYS A 26 26.39 15.90 32.19
C LYS A 26 25.53 16.63 31.15
N ALA A 27 26.02 16.75 29.92
CA ALA A 27 25.29 17.35 28.80
C ALA A 27 24.56 16.32 27.92
N LEU A 28 24.69 15.01 28.19
CA LEU A 28 24.01 13.97 27.42
C LEU A 28 22.56 13.81 27.86
N GLU A 29 21.64 14.00 26.93
CA GLU A 29 20.21 13.70 27.12
C GLU A 29 19.85 12.30 26.62
N SER A 30 20.64 11.73 25.70
CA SER A 30 20.42 10.41 25.13
C SER A 30 21.72 9.74 24.70
N VAL A 31 21.64 8.43 24.46
CA VAL A 31 22.76 7.60 23.98
C VAL A 31 22.37 7.01 22.64
N GLU A 32 23.23 7.18 21.64
CA GLU A 32 23.02 6.61 20.31
C GLU A 32 23.54 5.17 20.23
N THR A 33 22.88 4.33 19.43
CA THR A 33 23.41 3.04 19.01
C THR A 33 24.21 3.17 17.72
N LEU A 34 24.92 2.11 17.35
CA LEU A 34 25.37 1.95 15.96
C LEU A 34 24.15 1.88 15.02
N PRO A 35 24.29 2.33 13.76
CA PRO A 35 23.19 2.30 12.80
C PRO A 35 22.82 0.85 12.44
N ILE A 36 21.53 0.62 12.19
CA ILE A 36 21.03 -0.64 11.63
C ILE A 36 20.64 -0.40 10.18
N ASN A 37 21.03 -1.33 9.31
CA ASN A 37 20.51 -1.36 7.96
C ASN A 37 19.16 -2.09 7.92
N ILE A 38 18.10 -1.37 7.56
CA ILE A 38 16.73 -1.89 7.42
C ILE A 38 16.29 -2.01 5.96
N SER A 39 17.19 -1.77 5.01
CA SER A 39 16.91 -1.90 3.58
C SER A 39 16.50 -3.33 3.24
N GLY A 40 15.45 -3.47 2.42
CA GLY A 40 14.95 -4.77 1.98
C GLY A 40 14.10 -5.55 2.98
N VAL A 41 13.99 -5.10 4.24
CA VAL A 41 13.21 -5.79 5.28
C VAL A 41 11.72 -5.80 4.94
N ASP A 42 11.12 -6.99 5.02
CA ASP A 42 9.69 -7.28 4.86
C ASP A 42 9.08 -8.16 5.96
N ALA A 43 9.90 -8.56 6.94
CA ALA A 43 9.49 -9.30 8.13
C ALA A 43 10.02 -8.65 9.40
N SER A 44 9.38 -8.92 10.53
CA SER A 44 9.86 -8.44 11.83
C SER A 44 11.22 -9.04 12.15
N LEU A 45 12.12 -8.24 12.74
CA LEU A 45 13.49 -8.67 13.04
C LEU A 45 13.89 -8.30 14.47
N LYS A 46 14.75 -9.14 15.04
CA LYS A 46 15.42 -8.93 16.32
C LYS A 46 16.93 -8.89 16.08
N GLN A 47 17.57 -7.81 16.49
CA GLN A 47 18.99 -7.61 16.28
C GLN A 47 19.64 -6.99 17.50
N LYS A 48 20.82 -7.50 17.88
CA LYS A 48 21.68 -6.86 18.87
C LYS A 48 22.51 -5.77 18.21
N VAL A 49 22.58 -4.61 18.85
CA VAL A 49 23.22 -3.42 18.31
C VAL A 49 24.08 -2.77 19.38
N GLY A 50 25.34 -2.53 19.05
CA GLY A 50 26.29 -1.87 19.94
C GLY A 50 25.89 -0.42 20.23
N ILE A 51 26.24 0.05 21.41
CA ILE A 51 26.17 1.46 21.78
C ILE A 51 27.31 2.22 21.08
N LYS A 52 27.01 3.41 20.53
CA LYS A 52 28.01 4.26 19.90
C LYS A 52 28.89 4.89 20.98
N VAL A 53 30.14 4.44 21.02
CA VAL A 53 31.20 4.99 21.89
C VAL A 53 32.16 5.87 21.08
N GLY A 54 32.84 6.79 21.74
CA GLY A 54 33.73 7.78 21.11
C GLY A 54 34.21 8.86 22.09
N GLU A 55 34.25 10.11 21.64
CA GLU A 55 34.85 11.21 22.41
C GLU A 55 34.12 11.60 23.71
N ILE A 56 32.82 11.30 23.79
CA ILE A 56 31.95 11.66 24.92
C ILE A 56 31.75 10.44 25.84
N ILE A 57 31.37 9.31 25.27
CA ILE A 57 31.15 8.03 25.95
C ILE A 57 32.34 7.12 25.64
N THR A 58 33.14 6.77 26.65
CA THR A 58 34.31 5.89 26.51
C THR A 58 33.96 4.42 26.73
N ASP A 59 32.90 4.12 27.49
CA ASP A 59 32.41 2.75 27.71
C ASP A 59 30.90 2.78 28.02
N ALA A 60 30.20 1.68 27.74
CA ALA A 60 28.78 1.51 28.01
C ALA A 60 28.47 0.09 28.51
N LYS A 61 27.58 -0.03 29.50
CA LYS A 61 27.16 -1.29 30.11
C LYS A 61 25.63 -1.41 30.20
N PRO A 62 25.00 -2.40 29.54
CA PRO A 62 25.62 -3.27 28.53
C PRO A 62 26.14 -2.46 27.33
N ASN A 63 27.15 -3.01 26.64
CA ASN A 63 27.73 -2.37 25.45
C ASN A 63 26.89 -2.58 24.19
N GLU A 64 25.83 -3.39 24.27
CA GLU A 64 24.85 -3.64 23.23
C GLU A 64 23.43 -3.67 23.80
N VAL A 65 22.45 -3.35 22.95
CA VAL A 65 21.02 -3.47 23.24
C VAL A 65 20.36 -4.35 22.17
N GLN A 66 19.30 -5.05 22.54
CA GLN A 66 18.46 -5.76 21.58
C GLN A 66 17.39 -4.82 21.04
N ILE A 67 17.33 -4.70 19.72
CA ILE A 67 16.32 -3.96 18.99
C ILE A 67 15.37 -4.97 18.34
N GLU A 68 14.08 -4.80 18.56
CA GLU A 68 13.00 -5.53 17.91
C GLU A 68 12.22 -4.56 17.03
N LEU A 69 12.28 -4.78 15.71
CA LEU A 69 11.50 -4.04 14.72
C LEU A 69 10.30 -4.88 14.34
N LYS A 70 9.10 -4.34 14.54
CA LYS A 70 7.88 -4.93 13.97
C LYS A 70 7.63 -4.33 12.60
N VAL A 71 7.52 -5.20 11.61
CA VAL A 71 7.26 -4.83 10.21
C VAL A 71 5.92 -5.40 9.82
N VAL A 72 5.09 -4.57 9.20
CA VAL A 72 3.75 -4.93 8.73
C VAL A 72 3.58 -4.48 7.28
N GLU A 73 2.62 -5.10 6.59
CA GLU A 73 2.23 -4.64 5.26
C GLU A 73 1.66 -3.22 5.33
N ASN A 74 2.05 -2.40 4.36
CA ASN A 74 1.52 -1.07 4.19
C ASN A 74 0.28 -1.12 3.30
N ILE A 75 -0.85 -1.47 3.91
CA ILE A 75 -2.16 -1.47 3.24
C ILE A 75 -2.67 -0.02 3.14
N ILE A 76 -2.96 0.42 1.93
CA ILE A 76 -3.50 1.75 1.63
C ILE A 76 -4.76 1.63 0.76
N VAL A 77 -5.54 2.72 0.71
CA VAL A 77 -6.65 2.89 -0.24
C VAL A 77 -6.20 3.90 -1.29
N LYS A 78 -6.43 3.58 -2.56
CA LYS A 78 -6.17 4.45 -3.70
C LYS A 78 -7.46 4.72 -4.44
N ASN A 79 -7.75 6.00 -4.64
CA ASN A 79 -8.90 6.45 -5.41
C ASN A 79 -8.42 6.84 -6.82
N LEU A 80 -9.11 6.32 -7.83
CA LEU A 80 -8.83 6.52 -9.23
C LEU A 80 -10.09 7.11 -9.86
N ASN A 81 -10.00 8.35 -10.33
CA ASN A 81 -11.16 9.08 -10.81
C ASN A 81 -11.18 9.15 -12.34
N ASN A 82 -12.38 9.33 -12.90
CA ASN A 82 -12.59 9.57 -14.33
C ASN A 82 -12.03 8.45 -15.25
N LEU A 83 -12.18 7.21 -14.82
CA LEU A 83 -11.71 6.03 -15.57
C LEU A 83 -12.69 5.68 -16.69
N SER A 84 -12.15 5.38 -17.87
CA SER A 84 -12.90 4.77 -18.97
C SER A 84 -13.04 3.26 -18.77
N PHE A 85 -14.10 2.68 -19.32
CA PHE A 85 -14.32 1.24 -19.36
C PHE A 85 -14.58 0.78 -20.81
N VAL A 86 -14.38 -0.51 -21.06
CA VAL A 86 -14.65 -1.11 -22.37
C VAL A 86 -15.96 -1.90 -22.35
N LEU A 87 -16.63 -1.93 -23.50
CA LEU A 87 -17.82 -2.74 -23.69
C LEU A 87 -17.41 -4.07 -24.33
N GLU A 88 -17.83 -5.18 -23.73
CA GLU A 88 -17.46 -6.51 -24.19
C GLU A 88 -18.67 -7.36 -24.55
N ASN A 89 -18.45 -8.32 -25.45
CA ASN A 89 -19.41 -9.37 -25.81
C ASN A 89 -20.74 -8.86 -26.36
N LEU A 90 -20.77 -7.71 -27.03
CA LEU A 90 -21.95 -7.27 -27.76
C LEU A 90 -22.16 -8.15 -29.00
N ASN A 91 -23.39 -8.64 -29.18
CA ASN A 91 -23.76 -9.34 -30.39
C ASN A 91 -23.59 -8.42 -31.62
N PRO A 92 -22.88 -8.84 -32.69
CA PRO A 92 -22.60 -8.01 -33.86
C PRO A 92 -23.82 -7.43 -34.60
N HIS A 93 -25.00 -8.01 -34.40
CA HIS A 93 -26.26 -7.50 -34.95
C HIS A 93 -26.81 -6.27 -34.21
N PHE A 94 -26.11 -5.80 -33.18
CA PHE A 94 -26.51 -4.66 -32.38
C PHE A 94 -25.39 -3.62 -32.30
N LYS A 95 -25.79 -2.37 -32.09
CA LYS A 95 -24.94 -1.21 -31.90
C LYS A 95 -25.32 -0.47 -30.64
N VAL A 96 -24.32 0.05 -29.95
CA VAL A 96 -24.51 0.94 -28.80
C VAL A 96 -24.78 2.34 -29.34
N ILE A 97 -25.94 2.89 -28.97
CA ILE A 97 -26.38 4.21 -29.41
C ILE A 97 -25.99 5.26 -28.38
N ARG A 98 -26.08 4.92 -27.09
CA ARG A 98 -25.80 5.85 -26.00
C ARG A 98 -25.27 5.14 -24.76
N ILE A 99 -24.36 5.82 -24.06
CA ILE A 99 -23.79 5.39 -22.78
C ILE A 99 -23.95 6.56 -21.81
N ASN A 100 -24.40 6.29 -20.59
CA ASN A 100 -24.47 7.31 -19.54
C ASN A 100 -24.35 6.69 -18.12
N PRO A 101 -23.35 7.10 -17.31
CA PRO A 101 -22.17 7.86 -17.71
C PRO A 101 -21.16 7.00 -18.49
N ASP A 102 -20.21 7.64 -19.17
CA ASP A 102 -19.12 6.99 -19.91
C ASP A 102 -17.82 6.86 -19.08
N ARG A 103 -17.85 7.31 -17.83
CA ARG A 103 -16.74 7.35 -16.89
C ARG A 103 -17.18 6.90 -15.51
N VAL A 104 -16.26 6.29 -14.77
CA VAL A 104 -16.46 5.87 -13.38
C VAL A 104 -15.25 6.20 -12.52
N ASP A 105 -15.50 6.34 -11.24
CA ASP A 105 -14.48 6.41 -10.20
C ASP A 105 -14.35 5.03 -9.54
N LEU A 106 -13.12 4.64 -9.20
CA LEU A 106 -12.78 3.35 -8.61
C LEU A 106 -11.95 3.58 -7.35
N SER A 107 -12.40 3.01 -6.24
CA SER A 107 -11.62 2.92 -5.00
C SER A 107 -11.11 1.50 -4.83
N VAL A 108 -9.80 1.35 -4.67
CA VAL A 108 -9.14 0.05 -4.46
C VAL A 108 -8.30 0.06 -3.20
N ARG A 109 -8.20 -1.09 -2.55
CA ARG A 109 -7.42 -1.31 -1.32
C ARG A 109 -6.43 -2.44 -1.55
N GLY A 110 -5.21 -2.26 -1.06
CA GLY A 110 -4.18 -3.27 -1.20
C GLY A 110 -2.85 -2.80 -0.65
N ARG A 111 -1.84 -3.66 -0.77
CA ARG A 111 -0.47 -3.32 -0.38
C ARG A 111 0.08 -2.23 -1.31
N SER A 112 0.82 -1.28 -0.77
CA SER A 112 1.19 -0.06 -1.50
C SER A 112 2.01 -0.31 -2.77
N ASP A 113 2.87 -1.33 -2.78
CA ASP A 113 3.62 -1.75 -3.97
C ASP A 113 2.71 -2.31 -5.08
N LYS A 114 1.67 -3.08 -4.72
CA LYS A 114 0.69 -3.63 -5.67
C LYS A 114 -0.22 -2.56 -6.25
N LEU A 115 -0.62 -1.56 -5.45
CA LEU A 115 -1.42 -0.43 -5.92
C LEU A 115 -0.65 0.56 -6.81
N ASN A 116 0.67 0.48 -6.83
CA ASN A 116 1.50 1.28 -7.73
C ASN A 116 1.61 0.67 -9.13
N SER A 117 1.46 -0.66 -9.27
CA SER A 117 1.45 -1.35 -10.57
C SER A 117 0.04 -1.82 -10.91
N LEU A 118 -0.85 -0.85 -11.20
CA LEU A 118 -2.21 -1.09 -11.69
C LEU A 118 -2.28 -1.09 -13.21
N ASP A 119 -1.17 -1.39 -13.89
CA ASP A 119 -1.03 -1.26 -15.34
C ASP A 119 -1.96 -2.22 -16.11
N ASN A 120 -2.32 -3.34 -15.49
CA ASN A 120 -3.23 -4.36 -16.05
C ASN A 120 -4.70 -4.15 -15.64
N LEU A 121 -5.03 -3.08 -14.90
CA LEU A 121 -6.38 -2.79 -14.47
C LEU A 121 -7.30 -2.60 -15.67
N LYS A 122 -8.32 -3.45 -15.80
CA LYS A 122 -9.32 -3.37 -16.86
C LYS A 122 -10.72 -3.20 -16.27
N LEU A 123 -11.37 -2.10 -16.62
CA LEU A 123 -12.78 -1.87 -16.36
C LEU A 123 -13.60 -2.24 -17.59
N PHE A 124 -14.66 -3.03 -17.40
CA PHE A 124 -15.49 -3.46 -18.51
C PHE A 124 -16.96 -3.65 -18.12
N VAL A 125 -17.84 -3.54 -19.11
CA VAL A 125 -19.26 -3.88 -19.01
C VAL A 125 -19.57 -5.00 -20.00
N ASP A 126 -20.15 -6.08 -19.48
CA ASP A 126 -20.46 -7.28 -20.24
C ASP A 126 -21.86 -7.20 -20.84
N LEU A 127 -21.93 -7.15 -22.18
CA LEU A 127 -23.14 -7.00 -22.97
C LEU A 127 -23.66 -8.33 -23.52
N SER A 128 -23.07 -9.47 -23.12
CA SER A 128 -23.41 -10.82 -23.62
C SER A 128 -24.89 -11.20 -23.46
N LYS A 129 -25.59 -10.59 -22.50
CA LYS A 129 -27.01 -10.85 -22.21
C LYS A 129 -27.98 -9.99 -23.02
N ILE A 130 -27.50 -9.07 -23.86
CA ILE A 130 -28.35 -8.18 -24.67
C ILE A 130 -28.77 -8.91 -25.95
N ASN A 131 -30.08 -9.03 -26.15
CA ASN A 131 -30.68 -9.73 -27.29
C ASN A 131 -31.85 -8.99 -27.94
N ARG A 132 -32.18 -7.79 -27.45
CA ARG A 132 -33.28 -6.95 -27.90
C ARG A 132 -32.87 -5.49 -27.84
N ASP A 133 -33.58 -4.65 -28.60
CA ASP A 133 -33.41 -3.21 -28.52
C ASP A 133 -33.92 -2.71 -27.16
N GLY A 134 -33.24 -1.71 -26.60
CA GLY A 134 -33.66 -1.11 -25.33
C GLY A 134 -32.54 -0.44 -24.56
N ILE A 135 -32.91 0.03 -23.37
CA ILE A 135 -31.99 0.64 -22.41
C ILE A 135 -31.73 -0.37 -21.29
N TYR A 136 -30.45 -0.64 -21.03
CA TYR A 136 -29.98 -1.59 -20.04
C TYR A 136 -29.16 -0.88 -18.98
N GLU A 137 -29.34 -1.27 -17.72
CA GLU A 137 -28.51 -0.80 -16.63
C GLU A 137 -27.63 -1.93 -16.14
N LEU A 138 -26.34 -1.86 -16.46
CA LEU A 138 -25.40 -2.97 -16.32
C LEU A 138 -24.27 -2.61 -15.36
N PRO A 139 -23.79 -3.57 -14.55
CA PRO A 139 -22.72 -3.32 -13.60
C PRO A 139 -21.36 -3.19 -14.33
N VAL A 140 -20.53 -2.30 -13.81
CA VAL A 140 -19.10 -2.24 -14.19
C VAL A 140 -18.34 -3.32 -13.43
N LYS A 141 -17.51 -4.08 -14.15
CA LYS A 141 -16.67 -5.14 -13.61
C LYS A 141 -15.20 -4.73 -13.72
N VAL A 142 -14.39 -5.26 -12.81
CA VAL A 142 -12.93 -5.06 -12.79
C VAL A 142 -12.23 -6.39 -13.05
N ALA A 143 -11.20 -6.38 -13.87
CA ALA A 143 -10.30 -7.51 -14.12
C ALA A 143 -8.83 -7.05 -14.09
N GLY A 144 -7.91 -8.02 -14.00
CA GLY A 144 -6.47 -7.75 -14.06
C GLY A 144 -5.87 -7.16 -12.78
N ILE A 145 -6.55 -7.34 -11.64
CA ILE A 145 -6.08 -6.91 -10.32
C ILE A 145 -5.77 -8.13 -9.45
N GLU A 146 -4.51 -8.30 -9.06
CA GLU A 146 -4.07 -9.35 -8.13
C GLU A 146 -3.55 -8.74 -6.82
N GLY A 147 -4.01 -9.29 -5.70
CA GLY A 147 -3.64 -8.77 -4.37
C GLY A 147 -4.18 -7.36 -4.08
N VAL A 148 -5.24 -6.97 -4.78
CA VAL A 148 -5.94 -5.69 -4.64
C VAL A 148 -7.43 -5.96 -4.59
N ASP A 149 -8.09 -5.42 -3.57
CA ASP A 149 -9.52 -5.49 -3.37
C ASP A 149 -10.21 -4.25 -3.93
N VAL A 150 -11.32 -4.43 -4.63
CA VAL A 150 -12.20 -3.32 -5.02
C VAL A 150 -13.03 -2.92 -3.82
N VAL A 151 -12.91 -1.67 -3.40
CA VAL A 151 -13.67 -1.09 -2.29
C VAL A 151 -14.97 -0.52 -2.79
N ASP A 152 -14.92 0.26 -3.87
CA ASP A 152 -16.09 0.94 -4.43
C ASP A 152 -15.91 1.26 -5.91
N ILE A 153 -17.03 1.30 -6.64
CA ILE A 153 -17.11 1.80 -8.01
C ILE A 153 -18.29 2.76 -8.10
N THR A 154 -18.03 4.00 -8.49
CA THR A 154 -19.06 5.04 -8.54
C THR A 154 -19.13 5.69 -9.94
N PRO A 155 -20.28 5.60 -10.65
CA PRO A 155 -21.40 4.71 -10.34
C PRO A 155 -21.06 3.24 -10.60
N SER A 156 -21.66 2.35 -9.82
CA SER A 156 -21.46 0.90 -9.99
C SER A 156 -22.21 0.31 -11.18
N ARG A 157 -23.16 1.07 -11.75
CA ARG A 157 -23.99 0.67 -12.88
C ARG A 157 -24.09 1.78 -13.92
N ILE A 158 -24.10 1.38 -15.19
CA ILE A 158 -24.13 2.27 -16.35
C ILE A 158 -25.37 2.00 -17.19
N LYS A 159 -26.03 3.05 -17.65
CA LYS A 159 -27.14 2.97 -18.61
C LYS A 159 -26.59 2.93 -20.03
N ILE A 160 -26.94 1.89 -20.77
CA ILE A 160 -26.49 1.64 -22.14
C ILE A 160 -27.73 1.42 -23.02
N GLU A 161 -27.89 2.25 -24.05
CA GLU A 161 -28.91 2.08 -25.07
C GLU A 161 -28.34 1.30 -26.25
N VAL A 162 -29.04 0.22 -26.63
CA VAL A 162 -28.64 -0.67 -27.72
C VAL A 162 -29.77 -0.81 -28.73
N ARG A 163 -29.42 -0.83 -30.02
CA ARG A 163 -30.34 -1.05 -31.15
C ARG A 163 -29.70 -1.91 -32.23
N ARG A 164 -30.49 -2.64 -33.02
CA ARG A 164 -29.99 -3.36 -34.21
C ARG A 164 -29.42 -2.44 -35.29
#